data_AF-A0A151WX92-F1
#
_entry.id   AF-A0A151WX92-F1
#
_cell.length_a   1.000
_cell.length_b   1.000
_cell.length_c   1.000
_cell.angle_alpha   90.00
_cell.angle_beta   90.00
_cell.angle_gamma   90.00
#
_symmetry.space_group_name_H-M   'P 1'
#
loop_
_entity.id
_entity.type
_entity.pdbx_description
1 polymer ?
#
loop_
_entity_poly.entity_id
_entity_poly.type
_entity_poly.pdbx_seq_one_letter_code
_entity_poly.pdbx_strand_id
1 'polypeptide(L)'
;MWLEISKDLEKNLTLQKTPIQCENRFKTIIRRKRICEKSNSTSGSKRVKVNFENEIKKIAAKDDSVEPEVLQNSSNIILNVKNSNLSKEFNSKKEKRTKRGILETLVEIHKEQEIKKQERHEEKMKLLKNFLEKENINKDS
;
A
#
# COMPACT_ATOMS: atom_id res chain seq x y z
N MET A 1 31.03 -3.48 -4.42
CA MET A 1 30.16 -2.99 -3.33
C MET A 1 30.82 -3.02 -1.94
N TRP A 2 30.83 -4.12 -1.16
CA TRP A 2 31.32 -4.07 0.24
C TRP A 2 32.80 -3.68 0.38
N LEU A 3 33.62 -4.03 -0.61
CA LEU A 3 35.01 -3.59 -0.68
C LEU A 3 35.12 -2.06 -0.86
N GLU A 4 34.27 -1.47 -1.69
CA GLU A 4 34.24 -0.01 -1.88
C GLU A 4 33.73 0.68 -0.63
N ILE A 5 32.66 0.17 0.00
CA ILE A 5 32.15 0.68 1.27
C ILE A 5 33.23 0.68 2.34
N SER A 6 34.02 -0.40 2.44
CA SER A 6 35.14 -0.51 3.37
C SER A 6 36.21 0.58 3.12
N LYS A 7 36.58 0.81 1.85
CA LYS A 7 37.48 1.90 1.45
C LYS A 7 36.91 3.30 1.75
N ASP A 8 35.61 3.49 1.50
CA ASP A 8 34.93 4.77 1.76
C ASP A 8 34.81 5.05 3.26
N LEU A 9 34.63 4.02 4.10
CA LEU A 9 34.64 4.17 5.55
C LEU A 9 36.02 4.59 6.06
N GLU A 10 37.09 4.04 5.49
CA GLU A 10 38.45 4.45 5.82
C GLU A 10 38.73 5.88 5.37
N LYS A 11 38.35 6.23 4.14
CA LYS A 11 38.59 7.57 3.57
C LYS A 11 37.77 8.68 4.24
N ASN A 12 36.47 8.44 4.46
CA ASN A 12 35.54 9.49 4.89
C ASN A 12 35.36 9.56 6.41
N LEU A 13 35.54 8.44 7.11
CA LEU A 13 35.29 8.34 8.54
C LEU A 13 36.51 7.88 9.34
N THR A 14 37.67 7.65 8.69
CA THR A 14 38.90 7.12 9.33
C THR A 14 38.68 5.79 10.04
N LEU A 15 37.68 5.01 9.61
CA LEU A 15 37.32 3.73 10.22
C LEU A 15 37.82 2.56 9.38
N GLN A 16 38.83 1.86 9.88
CA GLN A 16 39.29 0.62 9.25
C GLN A 16 38.35 -0.54 9.60
N LYS A 17 37.59 -0.99 8.61
CA LYS A 17 36.71 -2.16 8.70
C LYS A 17 36.86 -3.02 7.47
N THR A 18 36.95 -4.33 7.64
CA THR A 18 37.00 -5.24 6.51
C THR A 18 35.64 -5.28 5.78
N PRO A 19 35.60 -5.67 4.50
CA PRO A 19 34.35 -5.80 3.75
C PRO A 19 33.34 -6.73 4.45
N ILE A 20 33.83 -7.84 5.00
CA ILE A 20 33.03 -8.81 5.76
C ILE A 20 32.44 -8.20 7.04
N GLN A 21 33.21 -7.37 7.75
CA GLN A 21 32.72 -6.65 8.93
C GLN A 21 31.61 -5.67 8.57
N CYS A 22 31.76 -4.96 7.44
CA CYS A 22 30.75 -4.03 6.92
C CYS A 22 29.44 -4.76 6.59
N GLU A 23 29.54 -5.87 5.86
CA GLU A 23 28.40 -6.71 5.49
C GLU A 23 27.67 -7.26 6.73
N ASN A 24 28.41 -7.86 7.67
CA ASN A 24 27.83 -8.43 8.88
C ASN A 24 27.16 -7.36 9.75
N ARG A 25 27.77 -6.17 9.82
CA ARG A 25 27.19 -5.03 10.54
C ARG A 25 25.88 -4.58 9.89
N PHE A 26 25.85 -4.44 8.56
CA PHE A 26 24.65 -4.09 7.82
C PHE A 26 23.53 -5.11 8.05
N LYS A 27 23.80 -6.41 7.89
CA LYS A 27 22.83 -7.49 8.13
C LYS A 27 22.24 -7.42 9.55
N THR A 28 23.09 -7.15 10.55
CA THR A 28 22.68 -7.00 11.94
C THR A 28 21.74 -5.81 12.14
N ILE A 29 22.08 -4.66 11.54
CA ILE A 29 21.26 -3.44 11.58
C ILE A 29 19.88 -3.72 10.99
N ILE A 30 19.81 -4.28 9.78
CA ILE A 30 18.53 -4.59 9.11
C ILE A 30 17.70 -5.60 9.93
N ARG A 31 18.32 -6.66 10.45
CA ARG A 31 17.63 -7.65 11.30
C ARG A 31 17.02 -6.99 12.54
N ARG A 32 17.78 -6.14 13.24
CA ARG A 32 17.31 -5.45 14.46
C ARG A 32 16.15 -4.51 14.16
N LYS A 33 16.18 -3.78 13.05
CA LYS A 33 15.05 -2.94 12.60
C LYS A 33 13.79 -3.77 12.43
N ARG A 34 13.87 -4.86 11.66
CA ARG A 34 12.73 -5.74 11.40
C ARG A 34 12.10 -6.28 12.68
N ILE A 35 12.92 -6.66 13.66
CA ILE A 35 12.44 -7.12 14.97
C ILE A 35 11.66 -6.00 15.69
N CYS A 36 12.18 -4.78 15.68
CA CYS A 36 11.52 -3.65 16.31
C CYS A 36 10.23 -3.25 15.58
N GLU A 37 10.22 -3.28 14.26
CA GLU A 37 9.01 -3.04 13.44
C GLU A 37 7.93 -4.05 13.77
N LYS A 38 8.28 -5.35 13.80
CA LYS A 38 7.34 -6.42 14.16
C LYS A 38 6.79 -6.24 15.57
N SER A 39 7.64 -5.84 16.52
CA SER A 39 7.18 -5.52 17.87
C SER A 39 6.19 -4.35 17.83
N ASN A 40 6.55 -3.24 17.17
CA ASN A 40 5.73 -2.04 17.07
C ASN A 40 4.41 -2.22 16.30
N SER A 41 4.31 -3.21 15.40
CA SER A 41 3.09 -3.56 14.69
C SER A 41 2.17 -4.53 15.47
N THR A 42 2.65 -5.08 16.58
CA THR A 42 1.88 -6.05 17.38
C THR A 42 1.11 -5.32 18.49
N SER A 43 -0.21 -5.44 18.50
CA SER A 43 -1.08 -4.85 19.55
C SER A 43 -0.70 -5.36 20.94
N GLY A 44 -0.71 -4.48 21.95
CA GLY A 44 -0.38 -4.83 23.34
C GLY A 44 1.12 -4.94 23.65
N SER A 45 2.01 -4.80 22.65
CA SER A 45 3.45 -4.75 22.88
C SER A 45 3.90 -3.35 23.33
N LYS A 46 5.00 -3.27 24.09
CA LYS A 46 5.66 -1.99 24.38
C LYS A 46 6.40 -1.52 23.13
N ARG A 47 6.19 -0.27 22.73
CA ARG A 47 6.94 0.31 21.60
C ARG A 47 8.45 0.29 21.85
N VAL A 48 9.19 -0.18 20.87
CA VAL A 48 10.65 -0.22 20.84
C VAL A 48 11.16 0.84 19.86
N LYS A 49 12.09 1.68 20.32
CA LYS A 49 12.75 2.68 19.48
C LYS A 49 13.78 2.00 18.57
N VAL A 50 13.76 2.32 17.28
CA VAL A 50 14.80 1.91 16.33
C VAL A 50 15.84 3.01 16.23
N ASN A 51 17.08 2.72 16.64
CA ASN A 51 18.13 3.74 16.77
C ASN A 51 18.51 4.41 15.45
N PHE A 52 18.42 3.68 14.34
CA PHE A 52 18.90 4.11 13.02
C PHE A 52 17.75 4.28 12.00
N GLU A 53 16.52 4.47 12.48
CA GLU A 53 15.33 4.60 11.63
C GLU A 53 15.40 5.81 10.72
N ASN A 54 15.84 6.94 11.27
CA ASN A 54 15.88 8.22 10.57
C ASN A 54 16.93 8.21 9.45
N GLU A 55 18.10 7.63 9.71
CA GLU A 55 19.16 7.48 8.73
C GLU A 55 18.72 6.56 7.58
N ILE A 56 18.08 5.42 7.89
CA ILE A 56 17.57 4.52 6.86
C ILE A 56 16.49 5.20 6.01
N LYS A 57 15.57 5.94 6.63
CA LYS A 57 14.56 6.72 5.89
C LYS A 57 15.19 7.77 4.99
N LYS A 58 16.24 8.47 5.45
CA LYS A 58 16.96 9.44 4.63
C LYS A 58 17.67 8.79 3.44
N ILE A 59 18.24 7.59 3.61
CA ILE A 59 18.86 6.85 2.52
C ILE A 59 17.78 6.42 1.52
N ALA A 60 16.67 5.84 2.00
CA ALA A 60 15.57 5.42 1.15
C ALA A 60 14.92 6.58 0.38
N ALA A 61 14.79 7.76 1.00
CA ALA A 61 14.23 8.94 0.35
C ALA A 61 15.15 9.53 -0.74
N LYS A 62 16.46 9.25 -0.70
CA LYS A 62 17.42 9.65 -1.74
C LYS A 62 17.48 8.64 -2.89
N ASP A 63 16.95 7.44 -2.68
CA ASP A 63 16.88 6.42 -3.70
C ASP A 63 15.68 6.70 -4.61
N ASP A 64 15.94 7.45 -5.69
CA ASP A 64 14.91 7.78 -6.69
C ASP A 64 14.64 6.59 -7.64
N SER A 65 15.30 5.44 -7.43
CA SER A 65 15.42 4.35 -8.39
C SER A 65 14.30 3.30 -8.33
N VAL A 66 13.27 3.46 -7.49
CA VAL A 66 12.26 2.40 -7.23
C VAL A 66 10.82 2.95 -7.19
N GLU A 67 10.41 3.72 -8.19
CA GLU A 67 8.98 3.79 -8.50
C GLU A 67 8.80 3.58 -10.00
N PRO A 68 7.95 2.62 -10.42
CA PRO A 68 7.69 2.42 -11.83
C PRO A 68 7.05 3.68 -12.40
N GLU A 69 7.47 4.05 -13.61
CA GLU A 69 6.86 5.15 -14.38
C GLU A 69 5.35 4.94 -14.56
N VAL A 70 4.90 3.69 -14.54
CA VAL A 70 3.50 3.32 -14.68
C VAL A 70 3.08 2.47 -13.46
N LEU A 71 2.20 3.02 -12.63
CA LEU A 71 1.52 2.31 -11.55
C LEU A 71 0.19 1.77 -12.09
N GLN A 72 0.13 0.46 -12.33
CA GLN A 72 -1.10 -0.20 -12.78
C GLN A 72 -1.78 -0.91 -11.60
N ASN A 73 -3.08 -0.68 -11.42
CA ASN A 73 -3.95 -1.54 -10.64
C ASN A 73 -5.00 -2.19 -11.57
N SER A 74 -5.79 -3.13 -11.06
CA SER A 74 -6.76 -3.90 -11.87
C SER A 74 -7.84 -3.06 -12.55
N SER A 75 -8.02 -1.80 -12.15
CA SER A 75 -9.07 -0.91 -12.67
C SER A 75 -8.53 0.34 -13.36
N ASN A 76 -7.30 0.77 -13.05
CA ASN A 76 -6.75 2.07 -13.44
C ASN A 76 -5.23 1.99 -13.67
N ILE A 77 -4.76 2.79 -14.64
CA ILE A 77 -3.35 3.02 -14.93
C ILE A 77 -3.01 4.45 -14.52
N ILE A 78 -2.02 4.64 -13.66
CA ILE A 78 -1.54 5.94 -13.18
C ILE A 78 -0.09 6.14 -13.65
N LEU A 79 0.18 7.23 -14.37
CA LEU A 79 1.52 7.60 -14.78
C LEU A 79 2.21 8.40 -13.66
N ASN A 80 3.37 7.92 -13.21
CA ASN A 80 4.19 8.56 -12.18
C ASN A 80 5.19 9.51 -12.84
N VAL A 81 4.73 10.73 -13.17
CA VAL A 81 5.57 11.74 -13.82
C VAL A 81 6.41 12.46 -12.77
N LYS A 82 7.65 12.00 -12.54
CA LYS A 82 8.50 12.56 -11.48
C LYS A 82 9.17 13.91 -11.78
N ASN A 83 9.17 14.45 -13.01
CA ASN A 83 9.67 15.81 -13.24
C ASN A 83 9.17 16.41 -14.56
N SER A 84 8.29 17.41 -14.48
CA SER A 84 8.39 18.56 -15.37
C SER A 84 8.35 19.82 -14.52
N ASN A 85 9.40 20.62 -14.62
CA ASN A 85 9.40 22.02 -14.21
C ASN A 85 8.46 22.80 -15.14
N LEU A 86 7.17 22.52 -15.05
CA LEU A 86 6.10 23.33 -15.59
C LEU A 86 5.24 23.73 -14.40
N SER A 87 5.68 24.79 -13.75
CA SER A 87 4.79 25.82 -13.23
C SER A 87 3.88 26.31 -14.36
N LYS A 88 2.86 25.52 -14.71
CA LYS A 88 1.64 26.03 -15.32
C LYS A 88 0.54 25.72 -14.35
N GLU A 89 0.08 26.80 -13.73
CA GLU A 89 -1.17 26.94 -13.03
C GLU A 89 -2.27 26.08 -13.68
N PHE A 90 -2.46 24.86 -13.17
CA PHE A 90 -3.78 24.30 -13.18
C PHE A 90 -4.50 24.84 -11.96
N ASN A 91 -5.10 26.02 -12.15
CA ASN A 91 -6.29 26.43 -11.44
C ASN A 91 -7.41 25.42 -11.75
N SER A 92 -7.27 24.16 -11.32
CA SER A 92 -8.45 23.38 -11.01
C SER A 92 -8.94 23.95 -9.70
N LYS A 93 -9.98 24.76 -9.78
CA LYS A 93 -10.79 25.14 -8.63
C LYS A 93 -11.02 23.86 -7.83
N LYS A 94 -10.30 23.69 -6.72
CA LYS A 94 -10.70 22.80 -5.65
C LYS A 94 -11.99 23.43 -5.15
N GLU A 95 -13.11 23.06 -5.76
CA GLU A 95 -14.37 23.06 -5.04
C GLU A 95 -14.06 22.35 -3.74
N LYS A 96 -14.14 23.12 -2.65
CA LYS A 96 -14.16 22.57 -1.30
C LYS A 96 -15.36 21.65 -1.28
N ARG A 97 -15.17 20.38 -1.64
CA ARG A 97 -16.09 19.32 -1.26
C ARG A 97 -16.07 19.38 0.26
N THR A 98 -17.12 19.98 0.80
CA THR A 98 -17.52 19.90 2.20
C THR A 98 -17.17 18.50 2.68
N LYS A 99 -16.34 18.43 3.72
CA LYS A 99 -15.83 17.19 4.30
C LYS A 99 -17.03 16.33 4.70
N ARG A 100 -17.54 15.48 3.80
CA ARG A 100 -18.39 14.35 4.21
C ARG A 100 -17.54 13.55 5.18
N GLY A 101 -18.09 13.31 6.36
CA GLY A 101 -17.37 12.59 7.40
C GLY A 101 -16.99 11.22 6.86
N ILE A 102 -15.78 10.74 7.14
CA ILE A 102 -15.33 9.39 6.74
C ILE A 102 -16.38 8.32 7.11
N LEU A 103 -17.06 8.53 8.24
CA LEU A 103 -18.16 7.70 8.73
C LEU A 103 -19.37 7.67 7.78
N GLU A 104 -19.74 8.80 7.19
CA GLU A 104 -20.86 8.92 6.27
C GLU A 104 -20.59 8.12 4.99
N THR A 105 -19.36 8.23 4.45
CA THR A 105 -18.93 7.44 3.29
C THR A 105 -18.95 5.93 3.58
N LEU A 106 -18.55 5.51 4.78
CA LEU A 106 -18.58 4.09 5.17
C LEU A 106 -20.01 3.56 5.30
N VAL A 107 -20.94 4.37 5.82
CA VAL A 107 -22.36 4.02 5.92
C VAL A 107 -22.98 3.87 4.52
N GLU A 108 -22.61 4.75 3.58
CA GLU A 108 -23.09 4.72 2.20
C GLU A 108 -22.63 3.43 1.49
N ILE A 109 -21.35 3.06 1.64
CA ILE A 109 -20.79 1.81 1.08
C ILE A 109 -21.54 0.58 1.63
N HIS A 110 -21.81 0.53 2.94
CA HIS A 110 -22.49 -0.61 3.55
C HIS A 110 -23.94 -0.74 3.05
N LYS A 111 -24.65 0.39 2.90
CA LYS A 111 -26.00 0.40 2.32
C LYS A 111 -26.00 -0.10 0.88
N GLU A 112 -25.05 0.35 0.06
CA GLU A 112 -24.95 -0.05 -1.33
C GLU A 112 -24.66 -1.56 -1.48
N GLN A 113 -23.83 -2.11 -0.58
CA GLN A 113 -23.54 -3.55 -0.54
C GLN A 113 -24.78 -4.38 -0.16
N GLU A 114 -25.56 -3.95 0.82
CA GLU A 114 -26.79 -4.64 1.22
C GLU A 114 -27.86 -4.59 0.12
N ILE A 115 -28.01 -3.46 -0.59
CA ILE A 115 -28.92 -3.35 -1.75
C ILE A 115 -28.51 -4.34 -2.84
N LYS A 116 -27.23 -4.35 -3.25
CA LYS A 116 -26.73 -5.28 -4.28
C LYS A 116 -26.86 -6.75 -3.88
N LYS A 117 -26.84 -7.05 -2.59
CA LYS A 117 -27.08 -8.40 -2.07
C LYS A 117 -28.56 -8.77 -2.17
N GLN A 118 -29.44 -7.83 -1.85
CA GLN A 118 -30.88 -7.99 -1.96
C GLN A 118 -31.34 -8.15 -3.41
N GLU A 119 -30.82 -7.34 -4.33
CA GLU A 119 -31.11 -7.45 -5.77
C GLU A 119 -30.73 -8.83 -6.33
N ARG A 120 -29.51 -9.30 -6.04
CA ARG A 120 -29.08 -10.66 -6.43
C ARG A 120 -29.95 -11.76 -5.84
N HIS A 121 -30.41 -11.57 -4.61
CA HIS A 121 -31.32 -12.52 -3.96
C HIS A 121 -32.69 -12.54 -4.66
N GLU A 122 -33.24 -11.37 -5.00
CA GLU A 122 -34.51 -11.25 -5.72
C GLU A 122 -34.44 -11.83 -7.13
N GLU A 123 -33.37 -11.56 -7.87
CA GLU A 123 -33.11 -12.18 -9.17
C GLU A 123 -33.06 -13.71 -9.07
N LYS A 124 -32.33 -14.23 -8.07
CA LYS A 124 -32.25 -15.67 -7.81
C LYS A 124 -33.63 -16.26 -7.49
N MET A 125 -34.41 -15.58 -6.66
CA MET A 125 -35.77 -16.04 -6.30
C MET A 125 -36.72 -15.99 -7.48
N LYS A 126 -36.59 -14.98 -8.35
CA LYS A 126 -37.37 -14.87 -9.59
C LYS A 126 -37.06 -16.02 -10.55
N LEU A 127 -35.78 -16.37 -10.71
CA LEU A 127 -35.37 -17.53 -11.51
C LEU A 127 -35.97 -18.82 -10.94
N LEU A 128 -35.89 -19.02 -9.62
CA LEU A 128 -36.46 -20.19 -8.96
C LEU A 128 -37.98 -20.31 -9.19
N LYS A 129 -38.73 -19.21 -9.08
CA LYS A 129 -40.17 -19.19 -9.40
C LYS A 129 -40.44 -19.59 -10.86
N ASN A 130 -39.69 -19.01 -11.79
CA ASN A 130 -39.82 -19.33 -13.22
C ASN A 130 -39.52 -20.81 -13.51
N PHE A 131 -38.57 -21.43 -12.79
CA PHE A 131 -38.28 -22.87 -12.93
C PHE A 131 -39.44 -23.73 -12.41
N LEU A 132 -39.99 -23.40 -11.23
CA LEU A 132 -41.12 -24.12 -10.64
C LEU A 132 -42.40 -24.00 -11.50
N GLU A 133 -42.66 -22.82 -12.07
CA GLU A 133 -43.77 -22.63 -13.00
C GLU A 133 -43.63 -23.47 -14.28
N LYS A 134 -42.42 -23.56 -14.83
CA LYS A 134 -42.13 -24.43 -16.00
C LYS A 134 -42.24 -25.92 -15.69
N GLU A 135 -41.84 -26.35 -14.49
CA GLU A 135 -42.02 -27.75 -14.06
C GLU A 135 -43.49 -28.11 -13.84
N ASN A 136 -44.31 -27.19 -13.33
CA ASN A 136 -45.74 -27.44 -13.16
C ASN A 136 -46.49 -27.51 -14.50
N ILE A 137 -46.15 -26.66 -15.48
CA ILE A 137 -46.73 -26.72 -16.84
C ILE A 137 -46.41 -28.07 -17.53
N ASN A 138 -45.23 -28.64 -17.30
CA ASN A 138 -44.82 -29.93 -17.86
C ASN A 138 -45.41 -31.15 -17.12
N LYS A 139 -46.06 -30.99 -15.97
CA LYS A 139 -46.73 -32.07 -15.25
C LYS A 139 -48.23 -32.19 -15.57
N ASP A 140 -48.82 -31.13 -16.13
CA ASP A 140 -50.24 -31.05 -16.50
C ASP A 140 -50.48 -31.22 -18.01
N SER A 141 -49.47 -31.65 -18.79
CA SER A 141 -49.58 -32.12 -20.20
C SER A 141 -49.26 -33.60 -20.31
#